data_AF-A0A382UQM4-F1
#
_entry.id   AF-A0A382UQM4-F1
#
_cell.length_a   1.000
_cell.length_b   1.000
_cell.length_c   1.000
_cell.angle_alpha   90.00
_cell.angle_beta   90.00
_cell.angle_gamma   90.00
#
_symmetry.space_group_name_H-M   'P 1'
#
loop_
_entity.id
_entity.type
_entity.pdbx_description
1 polymer ?
#
loop_
_entity_poly.entity_id
_entity_poly.type
_entity_poly.pdbx_seq_one_letter_code
_entity_poly.pdbx_strand_id
1 'polypeptide(L)'
;VGNLIATIRDAVSGAVIEAKVHVVSAGGQDISPSNSISKVGPGEPFFYCPGQFSVNVPRGSTDIVVERGTEYRPLRKVVSMPAKETLEVELLLERWVDLPSRHWYPGNTHIHYNETEGRPDERLRLDPQVHDLSVTAISILQRGQIPYASNSYPVGFMTDFSTDHRQVICGEETRHNAHHG
;
A
#
# COMPACT_ATOMS: atom_id res chain seq x y z
N VAL A 1 -12.79 -22.64 -8.72
CA VAL A 1 -11.97 -21.72 -7.90
C VAL A 1 -12.25 -22.02 -6.43
N GLY A 2 -11.22 -21.97 -5.58
CA GLY A 2 -11.37 -21.94 -4.12
C GLY A 2 -11.27 -20.50 -3.62
N ASN A 3 -11.66 -20.25 -2.37
CA ASN A 3 -11.56 -18.94 -1.74
C ASN A 3 -10.37 -18.90 -0.79
N LEU A 4 -9.40 -18.03 -1.04
CA LEU A 4 -8.29 -17.78 -0.12
C LEU A 4 -8.68 -16.61 0.78
N ILE A 5 -8.71 -16.83 2.09
CA ILE A 5 -8.84 -15.77 3.10
C ILE A 5 -7.51 -15.70 3.83
N ALA A 6 -6.90 -14.53 3.86
CA ALA A 6 -5.63 -14.33 4.52
C ALA A 6 -5.66 -13.16 5.49
N THR A 7 -5.06 -13.36 6.65
CA THR A 7 -4.86 -12.33 7.67
C THR A 7 -3.38 -12.09 7.85
N ILE A 8 -2.97 -10.83 7.75
CA ILE A 8 -1.59 -10.40 7.91
C ILE A 8 -1.40 -9.91 9.34
N ARG A 9 -0.40 -10.46 10.03
CA ARG A 9 -0.09 -10.10 11.41
C ARG A 9 1.37 -9.74 11.57
N ASP A 10 1.63 -8.79 12.45
CA ASP A 10 2.97 -8.60 12.99
C ASP A 10 3.37 -9.84 13.80
N ALA A 11 4.54 -10.40 13.52
CA ALA A 11 4.97 -11.67 14.09
C ALA A 11 5.25 -11.63 15.60
N VAL A 12 5.45 -10.43 16.18
CA VAL A 12 5.78 -10.26 17.60
C VAL A 12 4.53 -9.91 18.41
N SER A 13 3.82 -8.86 18.02
CA SER A 13 2.64 -8.36 18.71
C SER A 13 1.35 -9.11 18.39
N GLY A 14 1.31 -9.83 17.26
CA GLY A 14 0.10 -10.48 16.75
C GLY A 14 -0.96 -9.53 16.21
N ALA A 15 -0.69 -8.22 16.20
CA ALA A 15 -1.59 -7.20 15.68
C ALA A 15 -1.85 -7.43 14.18
N VAL A 16 -3.09 -7.19 13.74
CA VAL A 16 -3.41 -7.14 12.31
C VAL A 16 -2.82 -5.87 11.74
N ILE A 17 -2.04 -5.99 10.66
CA ILE A 17 -1.28 -4.87 10.08
C ILE A 17 -1.50 -4.77 8.57
N GLU A 18 -1.55 -3.54 8.07
CA GLU A 18 -1.67 -3.25 6.65
C GLU A 18 -0.40 -3.63 5.88
N ALA A 19 -0.52 -4.03 4.61
CA ALA A 19 0.64 -4.34 3.79
C ALA A 19 0.31 -4.23 2.30
N LYS A 20 1.36 -4.23 1.49
CA LYS A 20 1.27 -4.54 0.07
C LYS A 20 1.24 -6.05 -0.11
N VAL A 21 0.34 -6.55 -0.96
CA VAL A 21 0.20 -7.97 -1.24
C VAL A 21 0.23 -8.22 -2.74
N HIS A 22 0.96 -9.25 -3.16
CA HIS A 22 0.95 -9.78 -4.51
C HIS A 22 0.58 -11.26 -4.42
N VAL A 23 -0.46 -11.66 -5.15
CA VAL A 23 -0.91 -13.06 -5.21
C VAL A 23 -0.84 -13.53 -6.64
N VAL A 24 -0.15 -14.63 -6.87
CA VAL A 24 -0.02 -15.26 -8.19
C VAL A 24 -0.57 -16.67 -8.11
N SER A 25 -1.53 -16.97 -8.98
CA SER A 25 -2.13 -18.30 -9.07
C SER A 25 -1.21 -19.30 -9.78
N ALA A 26 -1.55 -20.59 -9.73
CA ALA A 26 -0.82 -21.67 -10.39
C ALA A 26 -0.65 -21.47 -11.92
N GLY A 27 -1.54 -20.69 -12.54
CA GLY A 27 -1.47 -20.34 -13.96
C GLY A 27 -0.60 -19.12 -14.28
N GLY A 28 0.05 -18.52 -13.27
CA GLY A 28 0.84 -17.30 -13.43
C GLY A 28 0.01 -16.01 -13.49
N GLN A 29 -1.28 -16.07 -13.18
CA GLN A 29 -2.15 -14.90 -13.18
C GLN A 29 -2.09 -14.17 -11.83
N ASP A 30 -1.93 -12.84 -11.88
CA ASP A 30 -2.08 -11.94 -10.74
C ASP A 30 -3.54 -11.89 -10.28
N ILE A 31 -3.75 -12.10 -8.98
CA ILE A 31 -5.07 -12.08 -8.35
C ILE A 31 -5.10 -10.99 -7.28
N SER A 32 -6.09 -10.11 -7.36
CA SER A 32 -6.35 -9.09 -6.34
C SER A 32 -7.85 -8.99 -6.04
N PRO A 33 -8.24 -8.50 -4.86
CA PRO A 33 -9.63 -8.16 -4.60
C PRO A 33 -10.11 -7.10 -5.61
N SER A 34 -11.33 -7.26 -6.13
CA SER A 34 -11.88 -6.37 -7.18
C SER A 34 -11.95 -4.91 -6.77
N ASN A 35 -12.11 -4.63 -5.47
CA ASN A 35 -12.21 -3.28 -4.93
C ASN A 35 -10.92 -2.79 -4.25
N SER A 36 -9.78 -3.47 -4.42
CA SER A 36 -8.52 -3.04 -3.81
C SER A 36 -7.88 -1.86 -4.55
N ILE A 37 -7.09 -1.06 -3.82
CA ILE A 37 -6.21 -0.06 -4.43
C ILE A 37 -4.97 -0.80 -4.96
N SER A 38 -4.74 -0.73 -6.26
CA SER A 38 -3.53 -1.30 -6.88
C SER A 38 -2.38 -0.30 -6.80
N LYS A 39 -1.19 -0.82 -6.51
CA LYS A 39 0.09 -0.15 -6.74
C LYS A 39 0.51 -0.48 -8.16
N VAL A 40 0.27 0.47 -9.07
CA VAL A 40 0.67 0.37 -10.47
C VAL A 40 1.97 1.16 -10.65
N GLY A 41 3.04 0.46 -11.01
CA GLY A 41 4.37 1.02 -11.25
C GLY A 41 5.20 0.04 -12.09
N PRO A 42 6.48 0.34 -12.35
CA PRO A 42 7.33 -0.52 -13.18
C PRO A 42 7.78 -1.84 -12.50
N GLY A 43 7.46 -2.03 -11.22
CA GLY A 43 7.77 -3.25 -10.47
C GLY A 43 6.62 -4.25 -10.48
N GLU A 44 6.76 -5.33 -9.71
CA GLU A 44 5.71 -6.33 -9.49
C GLU A 44 4.40 -5.67 -9.05
N PRO A 45 3.24 -6.14 -9.54
CA PRO A 45 1.96 -5.57 -9.16
C PRO A 45 1.62 -5.95 -7.71
N PHE A 46 1.24 -4.96 -6.92
CA PHE A 46 0.71 -5.18 -5.57
C PHE A 46 -0.66 -4.53 -5.43
N PHE A 47 -1.49 -5.08 -4.55
CA PHE A 47 -2.65 -4.38 -4.02
C PHE A 47 -2.42 -3.99 -2.55
N TYR A 48 -3.08 -2.91 -2.13
CA TYR A 48 -3.06 -2.47 -0.73
C TYR A 48 -4.07 -3.27 0.06
N CYS A 49 -3.61 -3.90 1.13
CA CYS A 49 -4.42 -4.70 2.02
C CYS A 49 -4.48 -4.03 3.40
N PRO A 50 -5.67 -3.78 3.96
CA PRO A 50 -5.82 -3.23 5.31
C PRO A 50 -5.56 -4.28 6.43
N GLY A 51 -4.87 -5.37 6.10
CA GLY A 51 -4.50 -6.46 7.02
C GLY A 51 -5.29 -7.75 6.87
N GLN A 52 -6.42 -7.74 6.15
CA GLN A 52 -7.11 -8.95 5.72
C GLN A 52 -7.54 -8.83 4.26
N PHE A 53 -7.48 -9.94 3.52
CA PHE A 53 -8.03 -10.02 2.17
C PHE A 53 -8.70 -11.37 1.89
N SER A 54 -9.59 -11.37 0.90
CA SER A 54 -10.24 -12.57 0.37
C SER A 54 -10.19 -12.53 -1.16
N VAL A 55 -9.73 -13.61 -1.80
CA VAL A 55 -9.64 -13.72 -3.25
C VAL A 55 -10.01 -15.12 -3.74
N ASN A 56 -10.63 -15.19 -4.91
CA ASN A 56 -10.91 -16.46 -5.58
C ASN A 56 -9.69 -16.90 -6.40
N VAL A 57 -9.16 -18.09 -6.11
CA VAL A 57 -7.95 -18.62 -6.77
C VAL A 57 -8.25 -20.00 -7.38
N PRO A 58 -7.76 -20.33 -8.59
CA PRO A 58 -7.79 -21.69 -9.09
C PRO A 58 -7.09 -22.69 -8.16
N ARG A 59 -7.45 -23.97 -8.28
CA ARG A 59 -6.74 -25.05 -7.57
C ARG A 59 -5.27 -25.06 -8.00
N GLY A 60 -4.36 -25.26 -7.05
CA GLY A 60 -2.92 -25.46 -7.32
C GLY A 60 -2.02 -24.59 -6.44
N SER A 61 -0.73 -24.55 -6.80
CA SER A 61 0.25 -23.71 -6.11
C SER A 61 -0.13 -22.25 -6.25
N THR A 62 -0.20 -21.51 -5.15
CA THR A 62 -0.46 -20.07 -5.12
C THR A 62 0.66 -19.39 -4.36
N ASP A 63 1.35 -18.47 -5.03
CA ASP A 63 2.42 -17.67 -4.46
C ASP A 63 1.84 -16.38 -3.89
N ILE A 64 2.24 -16.05 -2.67
CA ILE A 64 1.83 -14.85 -1.95
C ILE A 64 3.09 -14.13 -1.49
N VAL A 65 3.23 -12.86 -1.89
CA VAL A 65 4.26 -11.96 -1.39
C VAL A 65 3.60 -10.86 -0.57
N VAL A 66 4.09 -10.63 0.65
CA VAL A 66 3.61 -9.57 1.54
C VAL A 66 4.78 -8.67 1.94
N GLU A 67 4.61 -7.37 1.79
CA GLU A 67 5.63 -6.37 2.10
C GLU A 67 5.04 -5.19 2.87
N ARG A 68 5.76 -4.74 3.91
CA ARG A 68 5.39 -3.57 4.70
C ARG A 68 6.62 -2.71 4.98
N GLY A 69 6.62 -1.47 4.50
CA GLY A 69 7.70 -0.50 4.76
C GLY A 69 9.11 -1.02 4.51
N THR A 70 10.09 -0.37 5.13
CA THR A 70 11.52 -0.79 5.07
C THR A 70 11.97 -1.54 6.32
N GLU A 71 11.17 -1.52 7.38
CA GLU A 71 11.47 -2.11 8.69
C GLU A 71 11.00 -3.57 8.83
N TYR A 72 10.28 -4.10 7.84
CA TYR A 72 9.85 -5.50 7.80
C TYR A 72 10.56 -6.27 6.69
N ARG A 73 10.79 -7.56 6.93
CA ARG A 73 11.29 -8.47 5.91
C ARG A 73 10.14 -8.86 4.97
N PRO A 74 10.32 -8.83 3.63
CA PRO A 74 9.34 -9.38 2.71
C PRO A 74 9.03 -10.85 3.04
N LEU A 75 7.74 -11.16 3.20
CA LEU A 75 7.28 -12.52 3.40
C LEU A 75 6.92 -13.13 2.04
N ARG A 76 7.47 -14.31 1.74
CA ARG A 76 7.04 -15.13 0.60
C ARG A 76 6.43 -16.42 1.14
N LYS A 77 5.20 -16.72 0.73
CA LYS A 77 4.45 -17.89 1.16
C LYS A 77 3.84 -18.58 -0.05
N VAL A 78 4.07 -19.89 -0.16
CA VAL A 78 3.39 -20.74 -1.13
C VAL A 78 2.33 -21.54 -0.40
N VAL A 79 1.12 -21.58 -0.95
CA VAL A 79 0.00 -22.38 -0.43
C VAL A 79 -0.56 -23.27 -1.53
N SER A 80 -1.04 -24.45 -1.15
CA SER A 80 -1.73 -25.36 -2.07
C SER A 80 -3.22 -25.10 -2.00
N MET A 81 -3.77 -24.37 -2.98
CA MET A 81 -5.19 -24.03 -3.01
C MET A 81 -6.05 -25.25 -3.36
N PRO A 82 -7.04 -25.60 -2.50
CA PRO A 82 -8.01 -26.65 -2.80
C PRO A 82 -9.03 -26.18 -3.85
N ALA A 83 -9.74 -27.13 -4.46
CA ALA A 83 -10.82 -26.82 -5.40
C ALA A 83 -12.14 -26.63 -4.64
N LYS A 84 -12.85 -25.51 -4.89
CA LYS A 84 -14.20 -25.23 -4.35
C LYS A 84 -14.29 -25.18 -2.81
N GLU A 85 -13.16 -25.02 -2.13
CA GLU A 85 -13.08 -24.90 -0.67
C GLU A 85 -12.47 -23.56 -0.29
N THR A 86 -12.65 -23.18 0.98
CA THR A 86 -11.99 -22.03 1.59
C THR A 86 -10.69 -22.48 2.24
N LEU A 87 -9.61 -21.74 1.98
CA LEU A 87 -8.35 -21.88 2.70
C LEU A 87 -8.10 -20.60 3.51
N GLU A 88 -7.94 -20.74 4.81
CA GLU A 88 -7.55 -19.64 5.71
C GLU A 88 -6.05 -19.70 5.98
N VAL A 89 -5.37 -18.55 5.87
CA VAL A 89 -3.92 -18.45 6.03
C VAL A 89 -3.56 -17.27 6.91
N GLU A 90 -2.74 -17.51 7.92
CA GLU A 90 -2.06 -16.44 8.64
C GLU A 90 -0.69 -16.15 8.02
N LEU A 91 -0.45 -14.86 7.76
CA LEU A 91 0.77 -14.35 7.13
C LEU A 91 1.51 -13.51 8.17
N LEU A 92 2.52 -14.11 8.81
CA LEU A 92 3.29 -13.48 9.87
C LEU A 92 4.46 -12.67 9.29
N LEU A 93 4.37 -11.35 9.36
CA LEU A 93 5.37 -10.40 8.90
C LEU A 93 6.37 -10.10 10.02
N GLU A 94 7.66 -10.25 9.74
CA GLU A 94 8.71 -10.03 10.73
C GLU A 94 9.29 -8.61 10.62
N ARG A 95 9.12 -7.81 11.68
CA ARG A 95 9.84 -6.54 11.85
C ARG A 95 11.29 -6.84 12.25
N TRP A 96 12.26 -6.41 11.44
CA TRP A 96 13.68 -6.67 11.69
C TRP A 96 14.38 -5.55 12.47
N VAL A 97 13.74 -4.37 12.54
CA VAL A 97 14.21 -3.22 13.33
C VAL A 97 13.02 -2.38 13.78
N ASP A 98 13.08 -1.85 15.00
CA ASP A 98 12.18 -0.82 15.49
C ASP A 98 12.94 0.52 15.49
N LEU A 99 12.82 1.27 14.40
CA LEU A 99 13.42 2.60 14.27
C LEU A 99 12.72 3.66 15.13
N PRO A 100 11.38 3.67 15.28
CA PRO A 100 10.70 4.59 16.17
C PRO A 100 11.18 4.53 17.63
N SER A 101 11.49 3.33 18.16
CA SER A 101 12.10 3.17 19.50
C SER A 101 13.47 3.84 19.65
N ARG A 102 14.10 4.19 18.52
CA ARG A 102 15.39 4.88 18.42
C ARG A 102 15.25 6.33 17.93
N HIS A 103 14.03 6.86 17.91
CA HIS A 103 13.70 8.21 17.41
C HIS A 103 13.99 8.43 15.92
N TRP A 104 14.00 7.35 15.12
CA TRP A 104 14.04 7.41 13.66
C TRP A 104 12.65 7.09 13.11
N TYR A 105 12.12 7.99 12.27
CA TYR A 105 10.75 7.90 11.79
C TYR A 105 10.74 7.73 10.25
N PRO A 106 10.22 6.63 9.72
CA PRO A 106 10.12 6.43 8.28
C PRO A 106 9.18 7.47 7.66
N GLY A 107 9.56 8.00 6.51
CA GLY A 107 8.72 8.96 5.81
C GLY A 107 8.91 8.97 4.30
N ASN A 108 7.86 9.37 3.60
CA ASN A 108 7.92 9.70 2.19
C ASN A 108 7.56 11.18 2.05
N THR A 109 8.53 11.99 1.62
CA THR A 109 8.40 13.44 1.59
C THR A 109 7.99 13.98 0.21
N HIS A 110 7.70 13.11 -0.77
CA HIS A 110 7.44 13.56 -2.13
C HIS A 110 6.48 12.60 -2.87
N ILE A 111 5.19 12.84 -2.73
CA ILE A 111 4.13 12.07 -3.42
C ILE A 111 3.24 13.00 -4.26
N HIS A 112 2.96 12.57 -5.49
CA HIS A 112 1.88 13.12 -6.30
C HIS A 112 0.93 12.01 -6.75
N TYR A 113 -0.36 12.32 -6.77
CA TYR A 113 -1.35 11.47 -7.41
C TYR A 113 -1.70 12.08 -8.76
N ASN A 114 -1.49 11.30 -9.81
CA ASN A 114 -1.74 11.73 -11.19
C ASN A 114 -3.23 11.98 -11.45
N GLU A 115 -3.53 12.53 -12.62
CA GLU A 115 -4.87 12.87 -13.07
C GLU A 115 -5.80 11.66 -13.27
N THR A 116 -5.25 10.43 -13.28
CA THR A 116 -6.03 9.20 -13.44
C THR A 116 -6.35 8.48 -12.12
N GLU A 117 -5.86 9.00 -10.98
CA GLU A 117 -6.20 8.46 -9.67
C GLU A 117 -7.64 8.85 -9.28
N GLY A 118 -8.55 7.87 -9.30
CA GLY A 118 -9.97 8.07 -9.00
C GLY A 118 -10.36 7.87 -7.54
N ARG A 119 -9.48 7.34 -6.69
CA ARG A 119 -9.71 7.08 -5.26
C ARG A 119 -8.59 7.68 -4.39
N PRO A 120 -8.25 8.97 -4.54
CA PRO A 120 -7.09 9.56 -3.89
C PRO A 120 -7.19 9.53 -2.36
N ASP A 121 -8.38 9.72 -1.78
CA ASP A 121 -8.58 9.68 -0.33
C ASP A 121 -8.30 8.30 0.26
N GLU A 122 -8.79 7.26 -0.41
CA GLU A 122 -8.56 5.89 0.04
C GLU A 122 -7.09 5.50 -0.12
N ARG A 123 -6.46 5.91 -1.23
CA ARG A 123 -5.03 5.75 -1.39
C ARG A 123 -4.26 6.46 -0.28
N LEU A 124 -4.58 7.72 0.02
CA LEU A 124 -3.88 8.49 1.05
C LEU A 124 -4.09 7.91 2.46
N ARG A 125 -5.27 7.34 2.73
CA ARG A 125 -5.50 6.61 3.97
C ARG A 125 -4.63 5.36 4.05
N LEU A 126 -4.43 4.61 2.97
CA LEU A 126 -3.73 3.33 2.99
C LEU A 126 -2.21 3.43 2.79
N ASP A 127 -1.74 4.31 1.92
CA ASP A 127 -0.35 4.42 1.48
C ASP A 127 0.65 4.56 2.63
N PRO A 128 0.43 5.46 3.63
CA PRO A 128 1.29 5.53 4.80
C PRO A 128 1.28 4.24 5.61
N GLN A 129 0.13 3.56 5.71
CA GLN A 129 -0.02 2.39 6.58
C GLN A 129 0.68 1.17 5.97
N VAL A 130 0.47 0.89 4.69
CA VAL A 130 1.11 -0.24 4.00
C VAL A 130 2.62 -0.07 3.90
N HIS A 131 3.11 1.17 3.98
CA HIS A 131 4.54 1.50 4.00
C HIS A 131 5.11 1.75 5.40
N ASP A 132 4.31 1.60 6.45
CA ASP A 132 4.67 1.92 7.85
C ASP A 132 5.26 3.33 8.03
N LEU A 133 4.82 4.32 7.25
CA LEU A 133 5.33 5.69 7.29
C LEU A 133 4.73 6.45 8.49
N SER A 134 5.61 7.11 9.24
CA SER A 134 5.25 8.09 10.26
C SER A 134 5.01 9.47 9.68
N VAL A 135 5.66 9.82 8.56
CA VAL A 135 5.49 11.12 7.89
C VAL A 135 5.24 10.91 6.40
N THR A 136 4.15 11.46 5.91
CA THR A 136 3.80 11.43 4.48
C THR A 136 3.55 12.84 3.99
N ALA A 137 4.29 13.27 2.98
CA ALA A 137 4.04 14.53 2.28
C ALA A 137 3.54 14.25 0.86
N ILE A 138 2.29 14.64 0.62
CA ILE A 138 1.76 14.82 -0.73
C ILE A 138 2.01 16.26 -1.17
N SER A 139 1.97 16.53 -2.46
CA SER A 139 2.08 17.89 -2.96
C SER A 139 1.11 18.17 -4.09
N ILE A 140 0.50 19.35 -4.01
CA ILE A 140 -0.11 19.99 -5.17
C ILE A 140 1.01 20.17 -6.21
N LEU A 141 0.76 19.72 -7.44
CA LEU A 141 1.71 19.85 -8.54
C LEU A 141 1.14 20.75 -9.63
N GLN A 142 1.85 21.85 -9.90
CA GLN A 142 1.59 22.69 -11.06
C GLN A 142 2.55 22.32 -12.19
N ARG A 143 2.03 21.64 -13.21
CA ARG A 143 2.78 21.24 -14.41
C ARG A 143 1.86 21.16 -15.62
N GLY A 144 2.01 22.08 -16.58
CA GLY A 144 1.34 21.98 -17.89
C GLY A 144 -0.19 21.88 -17.85
N GLN A 145 -0.84 22.51 -16.85
CA GLN A 145 -2.30 22.46 -16.64
C GLN A 145 -2.89 21.05 -16.42
N ILE A 146 -2.06 20.07 -16.04
CA ILE A 146 -2.54 18.72 -15.72
C ILE A 146 -3.27 18.74 -14.37
N PRO A 147 -4.51 18.23 -14.28
CA PRO A 147 -5.29 18.21 -13.05
C PRO A 147 -4.90 17.01 -12.17
N TYR A 148 -3.73 17.08 -11.53
CA TYR A 148 -3.30 16.06 -10.58
C TYR A 148 -4.36 15.84 -9.49
N ALA A 149 -4.67 14.59 -9.16
CA ALA A 149 -5.62 14.29 -8.09
C ALA A 149 -5.16 14.86 -6.74
N SER A 150 -3.85 14.94 -6.49
CA SER A 150 -3.31 15.59 -5.29
C SER A 150 -3.61 17.10 -5.21
N ASN A 151 -3.99 17.76 -6.31
CA ASN A 151 -4.39 19.18 -6.32
C ASN A 151 -5.78 19.44 -5.72
N SER A 152 -6.53 18.38 -5.41
CA SER A 152 -7.81 18.49 -4.70
C SER A 152 -7.67 18.74 -3.20
N TYR A 153 -6.47 18.55 -2.65
CA TYR A 153 -6.21 18.70 -1.21
C TYR A 153 -5.81 20.14 -0.86
N PRO A 154 -6.24 20.66 0.31
CA PRO A 154 -5.73 21.93 0.81
C PRO A 154 -4.27 21.81 1.21
N VAL A 155 -3.51 22.89 1.06
CA VAL A 155 -2.14 22.99 1.56
C VAL A 155 -2.16 23.03 3.09
N GLY A 156 -1.21 22.35 3.73
CA GLY A 156 -1.01 22.34 5.16
C GLY A 156 -1.15 20.95 5.79
N PHE A 157 -1.43 20.93 7.08
CA PHE A 157 -1.58 19.70 7.84
C PHE A 157 -2.92 19.02 7.55
N MET A 158 -2.88 17.76 7.15
CA MET A 158 -4.06 17.00 6.72
C MET A 158 -4.64 16.25 7.92
N THR A 159 -5.44 16.93 8.75
CA THR A 159 -5.99 16.35 10.00
C THR A 159 -6.79 15.09 9.76
N ASP A 160 -7.59 15.03 8.69
CA ASP A 160 -8.47 13.89 8.38
C ASP A 160 -7.70 12.62 7.97
N PHE A 161 -6.41 12.75 7.67
CA PHE A 161 -5.52 11.67 7.29
C PHE A 161 -4.41 11.42 8.31
N SER A 162 -4.34 12.24 9.35
CA SER A 162 -3.28 12.18 10.36
C SER A 162 -3.77 11.52 11.65
N THR A 163 -2.83 10.90 12.36
CA THR A 163 -2.98 10.36 13.72
C THR A 163 -1.78 10.78 14.56
N ASP A 164 -1.79 10.48 15.86
CA ASP A 164 -0.66 10.76 16.76
C ASP A 164 0.66 10.11 16.32
N HIS A 165 0.58 9.04 15.54
CA HIS A 165 1.73 8.26 15.08
C HIS A 165 2.00 8.38 13.57
N ARG A 166 1.15 9.10 12.84
CA ARG A 166 1.24 9.25 11.38
C ARG A 166 0.80 10.65 10.98
N GLN A 167 1.72 11.45 10.50
CA GLN A 167 1.45 12.81 10.08
C GLN A 167 1.38 12.87 8.56
N VAL A 168 0.30 13.43 8.04
CA VAL A 168 0.13 13.70 6.62
C VAL A 168 0.13 15.20 6.41
N ILE A 169 0.98 15.67 5.50
CA ILE A 169 1.05 17.07 5.10
C ILE A 169 0.85 17.18 3.59
N CYS A 170 0.22 18.28 3.17
CA CYS A 170 0.10 18.65 1.79
C CYS A 170 0.91 19.93 1.55
N GLY A 171 1.97 19.80 0.75
CA GLY A 171 2.78 20.93 0.30
C GLY A 171 2.39 21.40 -1.09
N GLU A 172 3.23 22.27 -1.64
CA GLU A 172 3.13 22.73 -3.03
C GLU A 172 4.46 22.49 -3.75
N GLU A 173 4.37 22.03 -4.98
CA GLU A 173 5.49 21.97 -5.91
C GLU A 173 5.11 22.64 -7.24
N THR A 174 5.82 23.72 -7.55
CA THR A 174 5.76 24.36 -8.84
C THR A 174 6.93 23.90 -9.68
N ARG A 175 6.68 23.14 -10.75
CA ARG A 175 7.71 22.87 -11.77
C ARG A 175 7.53 23.84 -12.91
N HIS A 176 8.49 24.76 -13.04
CA HIS A 176 8.68 25.76 -14.11
C HIS A 176 7.62 25.72 -15.22
N ASN A 177 6.53 26.47 -15.05
CA ASN A 177 5.73 26.95 -16.18
C ASN A 177 6.39 28.23 -16.71
N ALA A 178 7.56 28.13 -17.32
CA ALA A 178 8.10 29.22 -18.11
C ALA A 178 9.05 28.72 -19.20
N HIS A 179 8.66 28.90 -20.45
CA HIS A 179 9.31 29.97 -21.20
C HIS A 179 8.23 30.96 -21.64
N HIS A 180 8.29 32.16 -21.05
CA HIS A 180 8.02 33.38 -21.80
C HIS A 180 9.11 33.47 -22.88
N GLY A 181 8.68 33.55 -24.14
CA GLY A 181 9.50 33.63 -25.34
C GLY A 181 8.64 33.46 -26.55
#